data_AF-A0A1Q6X5Y7-F1
#
_entry.id   AF-A0A1Q6X5Y7-F1
#
_cell.length_a   1.000
_cell.length_b   1.000
_cell.length_c   1.000
_cell.angle_alpha   90.00
_cell.angle_beta   90.00
_cell.angle_gamma   90.00
#
_symmetry.space_group_name_H-M   'P 1'
#
loop_
_entity.id
_entity.type
_entity.pdbx_description
1 polymer ?
#
loop_
_entity_poly.entity_id
_entity_poly.type
_entity_poly.pdbx_seq_one_letter_code
_entity_poly.pdbx_strand_id
1 'polypeptide(L)'
;MNWTCEQTEARLSDYLDGLFQPAEQSAFNHHVNTCERCAPLVAAVARTLGSLYALEPVDAPAQLESAILTATLGAPNWRNLRRWLKSLQSPRFVYSMASVAATIVVILAASGFSFRKPKLADLAPGTIYRKTNAQAHLVYAHSVKFVSDLRVVYEIQTRLSENDQNPATREQSIPKNSPDKQPGRTDNTNPSAPKQQNRADELGRSLRVLASQIPVVSGSIGERRMP
;
A
#
# COMPACT_ATOMS: atom_id res chain seq x y z
N MET A 1 -53.91 -29.55 18.61
CA MET A 1 -53.60 -30.14 19.93
C MET A 1 -54.47 -29.46 20.97
N ASN A 2 -55.00 -30.20 21.94
CA ASN A 2 -55.74 -29.61 23.06
C ASN A 2 -54.72 -29.11 24.10
N TRP A 3 -54.65 -27.79 24.29
CA TRP A 3 -53.77 -27.17 25.29
C TRP A 3 -54.39 -27.30 26.68
N THR A 4 -53.56 -27.55 27.68
CA THR A 4 -54.00 -27.58 29.09
C THR A 4 -53.66 -26.26 29.77
N CYS A 5 -54.38 -25.94 30.86
CA CYS A 5 -54.12 -24.73 31.63
C CYS A 5 -52.72 -24.74 32.27
N GLU A 6 -52.26 -25.89 32.76
CA GLU A 6 -50.91 -26.07 33.32
C GLU A 6 -49.83 -25.80 32.25
N GLN A 7 -50.00 -26.34 31.04
CA GLN A 7 -49.06 -26.11 29.94
C GLN A 7 -49.05 -24.64 29.51
N THR A 8 -50.21 -23.99 29.52
CA THR A 8 -50.37 -22.56 29.20
C THR A 8 -49.64 -21.69 30.22
N GLU A 9 -49.78 -21.99 31.52
CA GLU A 9 -49.07 -21.29 32.59
C GLU A 9 -47.55 -21.52 32.51
N ALA A 10 -47.11 -22.75 32.27
CA ALA A 10 -45.68 -23.10 32.19
C ALA A 10 -44.96 -22.45 31.01
N ARG A 11 -45.63 -22.30 29.86
CA ARG A 11 -45.05 -21.71 28.64
C ARG A 11 -45.45 -20.24 28.40
N LEU A 12 -46.02 -19.58 29.41
CA LEU A 12 -46.44 -18.19 29.28
C LEU A 12 -45.25 -17.24 29.01
N SER A 13 -44.12 -17.44 29.70
CA SER A 13 -42.92 -16.62 29.50
C SER A 13 -42.41 -16.74 28.07
N ASP A 14 -42.29 -17.96 27.54
CA ASP A 14 -41.89 -18.22 26.15
C ASP A 14 -42.79 -17.51 25.14
N TYR A 15 -44.11 -17.47 25.39
CA TYR A 15 -45.06 -16.75 24.56
C TYR A 15 -44.82 -15.22 24.60
N LEU A 16 -44.58 -14.67 25.78
CA LEU A 16 -44.32 -13.23 25.98
C LEU A 16 -42.96 -12.80 25.39
N ASP A 17 -41.98 -13.70 25.43
CA ASP A 17 -40.66 -13.52 24.82
C ASP A 17 -40.67 -13.74 23.30
N GLY A 18 -41.79 -14.19 22.72
CA GLY A 18 -41.94 -14.40 21.28
C GLY A 18 -41.25 -15.65 20.73
N LEU A 19 -41.00 -16.66 21.57
CA LEU A 19 -40.29 -17.89 21.20
C LEU A 19 -41.17 -18.94 20.51
N PHE A 20 -42.48 -18.69 20.38
CA PHE A 20 -43.42 -19.65 19.79
C PHE A 20 -43.39 -19.66 18.27
N GLN A 21 -43.53 -20.85 17.68
CA GLN A 21 -43.81 -20.99 16.26
C GLN A 21 -45.26 -20.53 15.95
N PRO A 22 -45.57 -20.07 14.72
CA PRO A 22 -46.88 -19.51 14.39
C PRO A 22 -48.05 -20.49 14.61
N ALA A 23 -47.84 -21.77 14.29
CA ALA A 23 -48.84 -22.81 14.56
C ALA A 23 -49.10 -22.98 16.07
N GLU A 24 -48.03 -22.96 16.87
CA GLU A 24 -48.11 -23.09 18.32
C GLU A 24 -48.80 -21.88 18.97
N GLN A 25 -48.47 -20.68 18.49
CA GLN A 25 -49.08 -19.43 18.94
C GLN A 25 -50.59 -19.40 18.68
N SER A 26 -51.04 -19.87 17.52
CA SER A 26 -52.48 -19.95 17.21
C SER A 26 -53.22 -20.90 18.16
N ALA A 27 -52.62 -22.04 18.50
CA ALA A 27 -53.21 -23.02 19.41
C ALA A 27 -53.25 -22.51 20.86
N PHE A 28 -52.21 -21.80 21.30
CA PHE A 28 -52.19 -21.11 22.60
C PHE A 28 -53.27 -20.02 22.68
N ASN A 29 -53.35 -19.16 21.66
CA ASN A 29 -54.36 -18.09 21.60
C ASN A 29 -55.78 -18.67 21.62
N HIS A 30 -56.01 -19.80 20.94
CA HIS A 30 -57.30 -20.50 21.00
C HIS A 30 -57.65 -20.94 22.43
N HIS A 31 -56.69 -21.51 23.18
CA HIS A 31 -56.93 -21.90 24.58
C HIS A 31 -57.19 -20.69 25.48
N VAL A 32 -56.36 -19.65 25.38
CA VAL A 32 -56.52 -18.43 26.18
C VAL A 32 -57.87 -17.75 25.92
N ASN A 33 -58.33 -17.70 24.67
CA ASN A 33 -59.62 -17.10 24.32
C ASN A 33 -60.83 -17.93 24.76
N THR A 34 -60.66 -19.22 25.03
CA THR A 34 -61.77 -20.14 25.41
C THR A 34 -61.78 -20.46 26.91
N CYS A 35 -60.67 -20.25 27.62
CA CYS A 35 -60.53 -20.57 29.04
C CYS A 35 -60.68 -19.33 29.93
N GLU A 36 -61.70 -19.33 30.79
CA GLU A 36 -62.00 -18.23 31.73
C GLU A 36 -60.90 -17.99 32.78
N ARG A 37 -60.06 -19.00 33.07
CA ARG A 37 -58.95 -18.88 34.01
C ARG A 37 -57.69 -18.29 33.36
N CYS A 38 -57.36 -18.72 32.14
CA CYS A 38 -56.12 -18.30 31.47
C CYS A 38 -56.23 -16.89 30.88
N ALA A 39 -57.40 -16.49 30.37
CA ALA A 39 -57.62 -15.14 29.81
C ALA A 39 -57.22 -14.00 30.78
N PRO A 40 -57.73 -13.94 32.03
CA PRO A 40 -57.36 -12.87 32.95
C PRO A 40 -55.89 -12.94 33.39
N LEU A 41 -55.32 -14.14 33.49
CA LEU A 41 -53.92 -14.35 33.88
C LEU A 41 -52.99 -13.76 32.82
N VAL A 42 -53.14 -14.15 31.55
CA VAL A 42 -52.31 -13.65 30.45
C VAL A 42 -52.48 -12.13 30.31
N ALA A 43 -53.71 -11.63 30.43
CA ALA A 43 -53.98 -10.20 30.37
C ALA A 43 -53.34 -9.42 31.52
N ALA A 44 -53.29 -9.97 32.73
CA ALA A 44 -52.64 -9.34 33.88
C ALA A 44 -51.12 -9.24 33.66
N VAL A 45 -50.46 -10.34 33.27
CA VAL A 45 -49.00 -10.37 33.03
C VAL A 45 -48.61 -9.48 31.84
N ALA A 46 -49.39 -9.50 30.75
CA ALA A 46 -49.14 -8.62 29.61
C ALA A 46 -49.26 -7.14 29.99
N ARG A 47 -50.23 -6.77 30.84
CA ARG A 47 -50.36 -5.40 31.36
C ARG A 47 -49.18 -5.01 32.25
N THR A 48 -48.74 -5.89 33.15
CA THR A 48 -47.58 -5.58 34.01
C THR A 48 -46.32 -5.39 33.18
N LEU A 49 -46.05 -6.27 32.20
CA LEU A 49 -44.94 -6.08 31.28
C LEU A 49 -45.08 -4.80 30.46
N GLY A 50 -46.26 -4.52 29.92
CA GLY A 50 -46.53 -3.27 29.21
C GLY A 50 -46.25 -2.03 30.06
N SER A 51 -46.60 -2.06 31.35
CA SER A 51 -46.30 -0.97 32.28
C SER A 51 -44.80 -0.83 32.59
N LEU A 52 -44.07 -1.94 32.65
CA LEU A 52 -42.63 -1.94 32.84
C LEU A 52 -41.90 -1.39 31.60
N TYR A 53 -42.36 -1.75 30.40
CA TYR A 53 -41.80 -1.22 29.16
C TYR A 53 -42.16 0.24 28.89
N ALA A 54 -43.24 0.74 29.52
CA ALA A 54 -43.62 2.15 29.45
C ALA A 54 -42.79 3.05 30.39
N LEU A 55 -41.98 2.47 31.29
CA LEU A 55 -41.05 3.22 32.11
C LEU A 55 -39.97 3.87 31.23
N GLU A 56 -39.52 5.06 31.64
CA GLU A 56 -38.44 5.77 30.95
C GLU A 56 -37.19 4.88 30.86
N PRO A 57 -36.62 4.69 29.66
CA PRO A 57 -35.37 3.98 29.51
C PRO A 57 -34.27 4.64 30.34
N VAL A 58 -33.64 3.86 31.22
CA VAL A 58 -32.50 4.35 32.00
C VAL A 58 -31.29 4.43 31.09
N ASP A 59 -30.68 5.62 31.00
CA ASP A 59 -29.44 5.82 30.27
C ASP A 59 -28.35 4.88 30.81
N ALA A 60 -27.73 4.13 29.91
CA ALA A 60 -26.63 3.25 30.26
C ALA A 60 -25.46 4.06 30.83
N PRO A 61 -24.85 3.64 31.95
CA PRO A 61 -23.72 4.36 32.51
C PRO A 61 -22.55 4.33 31.52
N ALA A 62 -21.85 5.46 31.37
CA ALA A 62 -20.78 5.62 30.37
C ALA A 62 -19.65 4.58 30.44
N GLN A 63 -19.51 3.88 31.57
CA GLN A 63 -18.50 2.85 31.78
C GLN A 63 -18.99 1.43 31.48
N LEU A 64 -20.28 1.21 31.19
CA LEU A 64 -20.88 -0.12 31.05
C LEU A 64 -20.15 -0.95 29.99
N GLU A 65 -19.92 -0.37 28.82
CA GLU A 65 -19.24 -1.05 27.72
C GLU A 65 -17.82 -1.48 28.13
N SER A 66 -17.05 -0.56 28.71
CA SER A 66 -15.69 -0.86 29.17
C SER A 66 -15.64 -1.91 30.28
N ALA A 67 -16.65 -1.92 31.16
CA ALA A 67 -16.78 -2.88 32.24
C ALA A 67 -17.12 -4.28 31.70
N ILE A 68 -18.04 -4.37 30.72
CA ILE A 68 -18.37 -5.62 30.04
C ILE A 68 -17.15 -6.16 29.30
N LEU A 69 -16.48 -5.33 28.49
CA LEU A 69 -15.26 -5.74 27.78
C LEU A 69 -14.18 -6.24 28.75
N THR A 70 -14.00 -5.57 29.88
CA THR A 70 -13.05 -5.99 30.91
C THR A 70 -13.46 -7.30 31.58
N ALA A 71 -14.75 -7.51 31.83
CA ALA A 71 -15.27 -8.73 32.45
C ALA A 71 -15.23 -9.94 31.51
N THR A 72 -15.51 -9.76 30.22
CA THR A 72 -15.58 -10.85 29.24
C THR A 72 -14.25 -11.13 28.55
N LEU A 73 -13.50 -10.09 28.18
CA LEU A 73 -12.22 -10.20 27.46
C LEU A 73 -11.01 -10.15 28.40
N GLY A 74 -11.23 -9.84 29.68
CA GLY A 74 -10.18 -9.56 30.64
C GLY A 74 -9.66 -8.13 30.52
N ALA A 75 -9.07 -7.62 31.61
CA ALA A 75 -8.51 -6.27 31.61
C ALA A 75 -7.43 -6.11 30.52
N PRO A 76 -7.42 -5.00 29.76
CA PRO A 76 -6.37 -4.71 28.80
C PRO A 76 -5.06 -4.52 29.56
N ASN A 77 -4.32 -5.62 29.74
CA ASN A 77 -3.10 -5.61 30.50
C ASN A 77 -1.98 -5.08 29.58
N TRP A 78 -1.75 -3.76 29.61
CA TRP A 78 -0.63 -3.11 28.91
C TRP A 78 0.71 -3.80 29.20
N ARG A 79 0.84 -4.46 30.36
CA ARG A 79 2.00 -5.27 30.75
C ARG A 79 2.16 -6.52 29.87
N ASN A 80 1.05 -7.14 29.42
CA ASN A 80 1.07 -8.24 28.45
C ASN A 80 1.34 -7.72 27.02
N LEU A 81 0.79 -6.57 26.63
CA LEU A 81 1.10 -5.96 25.33
C LEU A 81 2.57 -5.55 25.23
N ARG A 82 3.15 -4.95 26.28
CA ARG A 82 4.60 -4.68 26.36
C ARG A 82 5.43 -5.97 26.32
N ARG A 83 4.95 -7.07 26.90
CA ARG A 83 5.66 -8.36 26.88
C ARG A 83 5.60 -9.01 25.50
N TRP A 84 4.46 -8.91 24.81
CA TRP A 84 4.30 -9.31 23.41
C TRP A 84 5.19 -8.47 22.48
N LEU A 85 5.22 -7.15 22.67
CA LEU A 85 6.09 -6.25 21.90
C LEU A 85 7.59 -6.53 22.15
N LYS A 86 7.97 -6.85 23.39
CA LYS A 86 9.32 -7.34 23.70
C LYS A 86 9.63 -8.69 23.04
N SER A 87 8.65 -9.57 22.87
CA SER A 87 8.82 -10.81 22.12
C SER A 87 9.08 -10.57 20.62
N LEU A 88 8.54 -9.48 20.06
CA LEU A 88 8.81 -9.01 18.71
C LEU A 88 10.19 -8.36 18.54
N GLN A 89 10.87 -7.97 19.63
CA GLN A 89 12.28 -7.56 19.59
C GLN A 89 13.26 -8.73 19.44
N SER A 90 12.79 -9.93 19.10
CA SER A 90 13.70 -11.03 18.80
C SER A 90 14.63 -10.65 17.63
N PRO A 91 15.92 -11.03 17.69
CA PRO A 91 16.95 -10.60 16.73
C PRO A 91 16.66 -10.98 15.28
N ARG A 92 15.69 -11.88 15.04
CA ARG A 92 15.26 -12.32 13.72
C ARG A 92 14.51 -11.24 12.94
N PHE A 93 13.74 -10.38 13.60
CA PHE A 93 12.97 -9.33 12.92
C PHE A 93 13.80 -8.07 12.63
N VAL A 94 14.95 -7.91 13.29
CA VAL A 94 15.83 -6.74 13.09
C VAL A 94 16.33 -6.66 11.65
N TYR A 95 16.70 -7.80 11.04
CA TYR A 95 17.18 -7.83 9.66
C TYR A 95 16.09 -7.46 8.64
N SER A 96 14.87 -7.95 8.83
CA SER A 96 13.73 -7.59 7.95
C SER A 96 13.35 -6.13 8.11
N MET A 97 13.37 -5.59 9.32
CA MET A 97 13.06 -4.19 9.57
C MET A 97 14.17 -3.28 8.99
N ALA A 98 15.43 -3.71 9.08
CA ALA A 98 16.57 -3.01 8.46
C ALA A 98 16.49 -3.02 6.93
N SER A 99 16.10 -4.13 6.30
CA SER A 99 16.00 -4.20 4.83
C SER A 99 14.87 -3.32 4.28
N VAL A 100 13.71 -3.32 4.94
CA VAL A 100 12.59 -2.44 4.58
C VAL A 100 12.97 -0.97 4.78
N ALA A 101 13.60 -0.63 5.91
CA ALA A 101 14.07 0.73 6.16
C ALA A 101 15.10 1.18 5.12
N ALA A 102 16.07 0.33 4.77
CA ALA A 102 17.07 0.63 3.74
C ALA A 102 16.41 0.87 2.37
N THR A 103 15.44 0.04 2.01
CA THR A 103 14.69 0.20 0.74
C THR A 103 13.93 1.52 0.71
N ILE A 104 13.25 1.88 1.80
CA ILE A 104 12.54 3.16 1.94
C ILE A 104 13.52 4.33 1.83
N VAL A 105 14.70 4.25 2.44
CA VAL A 105 15.73 5.30 2.36
C VAL A 105 16.22 5.47 0.92
N VAL A 106 16.46 4.38 0.18
CA VAL A 106 16.87 4.46 -1.23
C VAL A 106 15.79 5.11 -2.09
N ILE A 107 14.51 4.76 -1.87
CA ILE A 107 13.38 5.35 -2.60
C ILE A 107 13.26 6.85 -2.28
N LEU A 108 13.39 7.24 -1.01
CA LEU A 108 13.34 8.64 -0.58
C LEU A 108 14.54 9.46 -1.10
N ALA A 109 15.72 8.85 -1.17
CA ALA A 109 16.89 9.48 -1.77
C ALA A 109 16.69 9.68 -3.29
N ALA A 110 16.12 8.70 -3.98
CA ALA A 110 15.81 8.78 -5.40
C ALA A 110 14.71 9.84 -5.70
N SER A 111 13.73 10.01 -4.81
CA SER A 111 12.70 11.06 -4.94
C SER A 111 13.21 12.47 -4.62
N GLY A 112 14.47 12.62 -4.21
CA GLY A 112 15.11 13.91 -3.95
C GLY A 112 14.80 14.51 -2.57
N PHE A 113 14.33 13.70 -1.62
CA PHE A 113 14.03 14.12 -0.26
C PHE A 113 15.34 14.35 0.52
N SER A 114 15.64 15.61 0.84
CA SER A 114 16.82 15.95 1.64
C SER A 114 16.57 15.75 3.14
N PHE A 115 17.03 14.63 3.70
CA PHE A 115 16.98 14.36 5.15
C PHE A 115 17.65 15.44 6.02
N ARG A 116 18.52 16.27 5.43
CA ARG A 116 19.26 17.34 6.13
C ARG A 116 18.43 18.63 6.33
N LYS A 117 17.36 18.85 5.54
CA LYS A 117 16.44 19.99 5.64
C LYS A 117 15.03 19.56 5.17
N PRO A 118 14.23 18.89 6.00
CA PRO A 118 12.89 18.48 5.60
C PRO A 118 12.02 19.71 5.37
N LYS A 119 11.63 19.97 4.13
CA LYS A 119 10.62 20.97 3.78
C LYS A 119 9.33 20.22 3.45
N LEU A 120 8.23 20.56 4.11
CA LEU A 120 6.89 20.02 3.80
C LEU A 120 6.48 20.27 2.34
N ALA A 121 6.99 21.35 1.73
CA ALA A 121 6.77 21.66 0.32
C ALA A 121 7.38 20.62 -0.64
N ASP A 122 8.31 19.78 -0.18
CA ASP A 122 8.91 18.72 -0.99
C ASP A 122 8.01 17.47 -1.09
N LEU A 123 6.98 17.36 -0.23
CA LEU A 123 5.95 16.31 -0.29
C LEU A 123 4.78 16.68 -1.21
N ALA A 124 4.80 17.86 -1.84
CA ALA A 124 3.75 18.23 -2.75
C ALA A 124 3.78 17.32 -4.00
N PRO A 125 2.64 16.74 -4.41
CA PRO A 125 2.60 15.78 -5.52
C PRO A 125 3.13 16.40 -6.83
N GLY A 126 2.93 17.70 -7.03
CA GLY A 126 3.42 18.42 -8.21
C GLY A 126 4.94 18.61 -8.28
N THR A 127 5.63 18.79 -7.14
CA THR A 127 7.10 18.95 -7.11
C THR A 127 7.80 17.62 -7.29
N ILE A 128 7.24 16.55 -6.73
CA ILE A 128 7.72 15.16 -6.92
C ILE A 128 7.68 14.81 -8.40
N TYR A 129 6.53 15.01 -9.07
CA TYR A 129 6.36 14.69 -10.50
C TYR A 129 7.36 15.42 -11.40
N ARG A 130 7.61 16.72 -11.13
CA ARG A 130 8.56 17.51 -11.93
C ARG A 130 10.00 17.06 -11.72
N LYS A 131 10.40 16.76 -10.48
CA LYS A 131 11.75 16.27 -10.15
C LYS A 131 12.01 14.89 -10.75
N THR A 132 11.06 13.96 -10.63
CA THR A 132 11.19 12.61 -11.17
C THR A 132 11.25 12.62 -12.70
N ASN A 133 10.44 13.45 -13.36
CA ASN A 133 10.47 13.58 -14.82
C ASN A 133 11.83 14.11 -15.33
N ALA A 134 12.39 15.14 -14.67
CA ALA A 134 13.71 15.67 -15.03
C ALA A 134 14.82 14.61 -14.88
N GLN A 135 14.78 13.81 -13.81
CA GLN A 135 15.74 12.73 -13.61
C GLN A 135 15.57 11.58 -14.61
N ALA A 136 14.33 11.23 -14.98
CA ALA A 136 14.06 10.20 -15.98
C ALA A 136 14.71 10.53 -17.32
N HIS A 137 14.63 11.80 -17.77
CA HIS A 137 15.28 12.23 -19.01
C HIS A 137 16.81 12.18 -18.93
N LEU A 138 17.41 12.52 -17.78
CA LEU A 138 18.86 12.45 -17.60
C LEU A 138 19.36 10.99 -17.63
N VAL A 139 18.66 10.09 -16.94
CA VAL A 139 18.97 8.65 -16.94
C VAL A 139 18.79 8.05 -18.33
N TYR A 140 17.72 8.43 -19.04
CA TYR A 140 17.48 8.01 -20.41
C TYR A 140 18.63 8.45 -21.34
N ALA A 141 19.02 9.73 -21.29
CA ALA A 141 20.12 10.24 -22.11
C ALA A 141 21.46 9.54 -21.82
N HIS A 142 21.76 9.29 -20.54
CA HIS A 142 22.96 8.53 -20.17
C HIS A 142 22.91 7.07 -20.65
N SER A 143 21.75 6.41 -20.56
CA SER A 143 21.59 5.04 -21.01
C SER A 143 21.75 4.89 -22.53
N VAL A 144 21.13 5.80 -23.31
CA VAL A 144 21.26 5.82 -24.78
C VAL A 144 22.70 6.10 -25.18
N LYS A 145 23.37 7.04 -24.51
CA LYS A 145 24.79 7.33 -24.78
C LYS A 145 25.67 6.13 -24.48
N PHE A 146 25.47 5.47 -23.33
CA PHE A 146 26.23 4.27 -22.97
C PHE A 146 26.05 3.19 -24.04
N VAL A 147 24.81 2.89 -24.42
CA VAL A 147 24.48 1.89 -25.47
C VAL A 147 25.12 2.25 -26.82
N SER A 148 25.05 3.52 -27.22
CA SER A 148 25.63 4.00 -28.48
C SER A 148 27.16 3.93 -28.51
N ASP A 149 27.81 4.01 -27.35
CA ASP A 149 29.27 3.99 -27.21
C ASP A 149 29.84 2.56 -27.10
N LEU A 150 28.98 1.53 -27.05
CA LEU A 150 29.45 0.14 -27.13
C LEU A 150 30.04 -0.12 -28.52
N ARG A 151 31.32 -0.49 -28.53
CA ARG A 151 32.09 -0.89 -29.72
C ARG A 151 31.37 -1.92 -30.61
N VAL A 152 30.60 -2.82 -30.02
CA VAL A 152 29.79 -3.83 -30.73
C VAL A 152 28.76 -3.18 -31.67
N VAL A 153 28.13 -2.07 -31.27
CA VAL A 153 27.15 -1.35 -32.10
C VAL A 153 27.85 -0.68 -33.28
N TYR A 154 29.03 -0.08 -33.05
CA TYR A 154 29.85 0.49 -34.11
C TYR A 154 30.30 -0.57 -35.11
N GLU A 155 30.79 -1.73 -34.64
CA GLU A 155 31.19 -2.83 -35.51
C GLU A 155 30.01 -3.33 -36.37
N ILE A 156 28.82 -3.49 -35.79
CA ILE A 156 27.61 -3.86 -36.53
C ILE A 156 27.22 -2.78 -37.55
N GLN A 157 27.20 -1.50 -37.17
CA GLN A 157 26.90 -0.39 -38.09
C GLN A 157 27.92 -0.30 -39.22
N THR A 158 29.20 -0.57 -38.94
CA THR A 158 30.26 -0.55 -39.95
C THR A 158 30.06 -1.71 -40.93
N ARG A 159 29.75 -2.92 -40.44
CA ARG A 159 29.46 -4.09 -41.28
C ARG A 159 28.19 -3.91 -42.12
N LEU A 160 27.14 -3.30 -41.58
CA LEU A 160 25.92 -2.98 -42.32
C LEU A 160 26.15 -1.92 -43.39
N SER A 161 26.88 -0.85 -43.06
CA SER A 161 27.20 0.23 -44.02
C SER A 161 28.12 -0.26 -45.15
N GLU A 162 29.07 -1.15 -44.84
CA GLU A 162 29.92 -1.82 -45.84
C GLU A 162 29.11 -2.75 -46.75
N ASN A 163 28.08 -3.42 -46.21
CA ASN A 163 27.17 -4.29 -46.96
C ASN A 163 26.18 -3.49 -47.84
N ASP A 164 25.76 -2.30 -47.40
CA ASP A 164 24.94 -1.39 -48.21
C ASP A 164 25.74 -0.71 -49.33
N GLN A 165 27.06 -0.52 -49.16
CA GLN A 165 27.94 0.05 -50.18
C GLN A 165 28.36 -0.95 -51.29
N ASN A 166 28.14 -2.26 -51.11
CA ASN A 166 28.46 -3.28 -52.11
C ASN A 166 27.21 -4.04 -52.60
N PRO A 167 26.37 -3.43 -53.47
CA PRO A 167 25.17 -4.06 -53.99
C PRO A 167 25.42 -5.20 -55.01
N ALA A 168 26.66 -5.43 -55.45
CA ALA A 168 26.98 -6.33 -56.56
C ALA A 168 26.85 -7.84 -56.25
N THR A 169 26.57 -8.23 -55.01
CA THR A 169 26.40 -9.66 -54.62
C THR A 169 24.94 -10.03 -54.33
N ARG A 170 23.98 -9.11 -54.46
CA ARG A 170 22.58 -9.32 -54.04
C ARG A 170 21.55 -9.36 -55.19
N GLU A 171 21.93 -9.86 -56.36
CA GLU A 171 21.01 -10.02 -57.51
C GLU A 171 20.58 -11.47 -57.82
N GLN A 172 20.99 -12.49 -57.05
CA GLN A 172 20.72 -13.91 -57.42
C GLN A 172 19.83 -14.73 -56.47
N SER A 173 19.04 -14.12 -55.59
CA SER A 173 17.88 -14.80 -54.98
C SER A 173 16.69 -13.84 -54.77
N ILE A 174 15.65 -14.07 -55.58
CA ILE A 174 14.40 -13.31 -55.82
C ILE A 174 13.32 -13.64 -54.72
N PRO A 175 12.20 -12.88 -54.47
CA PRO A 175 11.59 -11.76 -55.22
C PRO A 175 11.23 -10.46 -54.46
N LYS A 176 11.01 -9.41 -55.27
CA LYS A 176 10.37 -8.11 -54.99
C LYS A 176 8.87 -8.23 -54.68
N ASN A 177 8.40 -7.45 -53.70
CA ASN A 177 7.07 -6.84 -53.68
C ASN A 177 7.25 -5.33 -53.38
N SER A 178 6.74 -4.47 -54.28
CA SER A 178 6.82 -2.99 -54.25
C SER A 178 5.63 -2.39 -53.43
N PRO A 179 5.35 -1.06 -53.33
CA PRO A 179 6.01 0.12 -53.92
C PRO A 179 6.12 1.41 -53.02
N ASP A 180 6.90 2.37 -53.55
CA ASP A 180 6.75 3.85 -53.58
C ASP A 180 6.74 4.75 -52.33
N LYS A 181 7.75 5.63 -52.20
CA LYS A 181 7.62 7.07 -52.59
C LYS A 181 8.94 7.86 -52.56
N GLN A 182 9.06 8.77 -53.54
CA GLN A 182 10.20 9.63 -53.92
C GLN A 182 10.73 10.64 -52.88
N PRO A 183 12.01 11.06 -53.00
CA PRO A 183 12.65 12.08 -52.17
C PRO A 183 12.46 13.50 -52.73
N GLY A 184 12.36 14.49 -51.85
CA GLY A 184 12.19 15.89 -52.23
C GLY A 184 13.04 16.84 -51.39
N ARG A 185 14.05 17.40 -52.07
CA ARG A 185 14.47 18.81 -52.01
C ARG A 185 15.37 19.26 -50.85
N THR A 186 16.63 19.47 -51.22
CA THR A 186 17.65 20.25 -50.51
C THR A 186 17.28 21.73 -50.45
N ASP A 187 17.63 22.42 -49.36
CA ASP A 187 18.02 23.83 -49.45
C ASP A 187 19.27 24.07 -48.59
N ASN A 188 20.39 24.34 -49.28
CA ASN A 188 21.69 24.63 -48.69
C ASN A 188 21.84 26.15 -48.69
N THR A 189 21.73 26.78 -47.52
CA THR A 189 22.26 28.12 -47.30
C THR A 189 23.18 28.09 -46.09
N ASN A 190 24.48 28.10 -46.38
CA ASN A 190 25.57 28.34 -45.44
C ASN A 190 25.74 29.88 -45.32
N PRO A 191 26.13 30.44 -44.16
CA PRO A 191 27.57 30.63 -43.96
C PRO A 191 28.06 30.45 -42.51
N SER A 192 29.13 29.68 -42.36
CA SER A 192 30.33 29.96 -41.56
C SER A 192 30.18 30.56 -40.14
N ALA A 193 30.41 29.73 -39.13
CA ALA A 193 30.85 30.16 -37.79
C ALA A 193 31.89 29.15 -37.23
N PRO A 194 32.83 29.59 -36.37
CA PRO A 194 34.13 28.96 -36.26
C PRO A 194 34.12 27.69 -35.41
N LYS A 195 34.99 26.77 -35.83
CA LYS A 195 35.52 25.58 -35.16
C LYS A 195 35.56 25.73 -33.62
N GLN A 196 34.54 25.20 -32.93
CA GLN A 196 34.55 25.08 -31.48
C GLN A 196 35.34 23.82 -31.07
N GLN A 197 36.66 23.88 -31.22
CA GLN A 197 37.58 22.96 -30.56
C GLN A 197 37.89 23.51 -29.16
N ASN A 198 37.83 22.64 -28.15
CA ASN A 198 38.11 22.84 -26.71
C ASN A 198 36.90 23.11 -25.79
N ARG A 199 36.12 22.05 -25.52
CA ARG A 199 35.28 21.93 -24.30
C ARG A 199 35.63 20.70 -23.44
N ALA A 200 36.65 19.93 -23.83
CA ALA A 200 37.02 18.69 -23.15
C ALA A 200 37.85 18.91 -21.86
N ASP A 201 38.44 20.09 -21.66
CA ASP A 201 39.37 20.33 -20.55
C ASP A 201 38.68 20.78 -19.24
N GLU A 202 37.42 21.24 -19.31
CA GLU A 202 36.70 21.76 -18.14
C GLU A 202 36.05 20.65 -17.28
N LEU A 203 35.77 19.50 -17.90
CA LEU A 203 35.17 18.33 -17.22
C LEU A 203 36.17 17.58 -16.35
N GLY A 204 37.46 17.60 -16.69
CA GLY A 204 38.52 16.95 -15.90
C GLY A 204 38.76 17.63 -14.55
N ARG A 205 38.58 18.95 -14.47
CA ARG A 205 38.85 19.73 -13.25
C ARG A 205 37.71 19.64 -12.22
N SER A 206 36.46 19.51 -12.67
CA SER A 206 35.28 19.36 -11.81
C SER A 206 35.14 17.95 -11.22
N LEU A 207 35.53 16.91 -11.96
CA LEU A 207 35.55 15.52 -11.46
C LEU A 207 36.62 15.29 -10.38
N ARG A 208 37.74 16.04 -10.41
CA ARG A 208 38.81 15.89 -9.40
C ARG A 208 38.43 16.45 -8.02
N VAL A 209 37.48 17.38 -7.95
CA VAL A 209 37.02 17.96 -6.66
C VAL A 209 36.07 17.01 -5.94
N LEU A 210 35.25 16.25 -6.67
CA LEU A 210 34.27 15.31 -6.09
C LEU A 210 34.89 14.04 -5.50
N ALA A 211 36.10 13.65 -5.92
CA ALA A 211 36.79 12.47 -5.40
C ALA A 211 37.41 12.69 -4.00
N SER A 212 37.45 13.93 -3.49
CA SER A 212 38.14 14.28 -2.24
C SER A 212 37.27 14.28 -0.97
N GLN A 213 35.98 13.96 -1.05
CA GLN A 213 35.06 14.01 0.11
C GLN A 213 34.28 12.72 0.36
N ILE A 214 34.95 11.56 0.29
CA ILE A 214 34.45 10.34 0.91
C ILE A 214 35.21 10.17 2.24
N PRO A 215 34.62 10.52 3.40
CA PRO A 215 35.22 10.18 4.68
C PRO A 215 35.15 8.65 4.86
N VAL A 216 36.32 8.01 4.79
CA VAL A 216 36.53 6.63 5.23
C VAL A 216 36.26 6.58 6.73
N VAL A 217 35.17 5.93 7.13
CA VAL A 217 34.89 5.60 8.53
C VAL A 217 35.78 4.43 8.92
N SER A 218 36.98 4.73 9.42
CA SER A 218 37.78 3.75 10.17
C SER A 218 37.24 3.67 11.59
N GLY A 219 36.57 2.55 11.91
CA GLY A 219 36.14 2.23 13.26
C GLY A 219 37.34 1.90 14.14
N SER A 220 37.53 2.68 15.21
CA SER A 220 38.44 2.37 16.31
C SER A 220 37.82 1.28 17.18
N ILE A 221 38.36 0.07 17.13
CA ILE A 221 38.13 -0.98 18.12
C ILE A 221 38.93 -0.60 19.37
N GLY A 222 38.23 -0.13 20.39
CA GLY A 222 38.76 0.03 21.75
C GLY A 222 38.27 -1.12 22.62
N GLU A 223 39.20 -1.90 23.15
CA GLU A 223 39.10 -2.85 24.27
C GLU A 223 40.57 -3.28 24.53
N ARG A 224 41.14 -3.40 25.73
CA ARG A 224 40.61 -3.71 27.05
C ARG A 224 41.65 -3.30 28.09
N ARG A 225 41.21 -2.70 29.20
CA ARG A 225 41.99 -2.54 30.44
C ARG A 225 41.46 -3.58 31.45
N MET A 226 42.36 -4.03 32.33
CA MET A 226 42.21 -4.74 33.61
C MET A 226 42.66 -6.22 33.59
N PRO A 227 43.14 -6.77 34.72
CA PRO A 227 43.23 -6.17 36.08
C PRO A 227 44.54 -5.47 36.40
#